data_AF-A0A1G7VDE0-F1
#
_entry.id   AF-A0A1G7VDE0-F1
#
_cell.length_a   1.000
_cell.length_b   1.000
_cell.length_c   1.000
_cell.angle_alpha   90.00
_cell.angle_beta   90.00
_cell.angle_gamma   90.00
#
_symmetry.space_group_name_H-M   'P 1'
#
loop_
_entity.id
_entity.type
_entity.pdbx_description
1 polymer ?
#
loop_
_entity_poly.entity_id
_entity_poly.type
_entity_poly.pdbx_seq_one_letter_code
_entity_poly.pdbx_strand_id
1 'polypeptide(L)'
;MAYNKVAGVAVTGDEDGAHHVISEIAGGLGDIGYTIPGQAWTYWNRGPGPSCSETDEGHEWSEKTGRTIAANPHAVTSALAERPIPA
;
A
#
# COMPACT_ATOMS: atom_id res chain seq x y z
N MET A 1 7.59 17.60 7.66
CA MET A 1 7.63 16.23 8.23
C MET A 1 6.20 15.70 8.24
N ALA A 2 5.99 14.46 7.80
CA ALA A 2 4.67 13.84 7.64
C ALA A 2 4.19 13.07 8.88
N TYR A 3 4.71 13.39 10.07
CA TYR A 3 4.29 12.75 11.32
C TYR A 3 2.78 12.76 11.50
N ASN A 4 2.26 11.72 12.14
CA ASN A 4 0.83 11.51 12.36
C ASN A 4 0.01 11.33 11.06
N LYS A 5 0.67 11.03 9.95
CA LYS A 5 0.04 10.59 8.70
C LYS A 5 0.33 9.11 8.49
N VAL A 6 -0.67 8.40 7.98
CA VAL A 6 -0.60 6.98 7.65
C VAL A 6 -0.57 6.83 6.13
N ALA A 7 0.26 5.91 5.64
CA ALA A 7 0.32 5.58 4.23
C ALA A 7 0.16 4.07 3.99
N GLY A 8 -0.28 3.75 2.78
CA GLY A 8 -0.26 2.42 2.19
C GLY A 8 0.11 2.51 0.71
N VAL A 9 0.46 1.39 0.09
CA VAL A 9 0.99 1.35 -1.29
C VAL A 9 0.16 0.42 -2.16
N ALA A 10 -0.35 0.92 -3.28
CA ALA A 10 -0.95 0.09 -4.32
C ALA A 10 -0.06 0.14 -5.56
N VAL A 11 0.31 -1.03 -6.09
CA VAL A 11 1.16 -1.13 -7.29
C VAL A 11 0.45 -1.92 -8.37
N THR A 12 0.46 -1.42 -9.59
CA THR A 12 0.06 -2.18 -10.78
C THR A 12 1.26 -2.31 -11.70
N GLY A 13 1.52 -3.49 -12.21
CA GLY A 13 2.52 -3.72 -13.24
C GLY A 13 2.24 -5.05 -13.92
N ASP A 14 2.73 -5.22 -15.13
CA ASP A 14 2.36 -6.38 -15.94
C ASP A 14 2.91 -7.68 -15.32
N GLU A 15 4.21 -7.73 -15.01
CA GLU A 15 4.88 -8.99 -14.72
C GLU A 15 5.42 -9.09 -13.29
N ASP A 16 6.44 -8.30 -12.97
CA ASP A 16 7.19 -8.42 -11.72
C ASP A 16 7.60 -7.06 -11.16
N GLY A 17 8.06 -7.04 -9.91
CA GLY A 17 8.63 -5.87 -9.24
C GLY A 17 7.74 -5.24 -8.19
N ALA A 18 6.50 -5.71 -8.01
CA ALA A 18 5.55 -5.12 -7.06
C ALA A 18 6.13 -5.00 -5.64
N HIS A 19 6.71 -6.07 -5.09
CA HIS A 19 7.30 -6.05 -3.76
C HIS A 19 8.54 -5.15 -3.65
N HIS A 20 9.35 -5.05 -4.72
CA HIS A 20 10.49 -4.14 -4.76
C HIS A 20 10.00 -2.69 -4.74
N VAL A 21 9.06 -2.32 -5.61
CA VAL A 21 8.45 -0.98 -5.65
C VAL A 21 7.80 -0.63 -4.30
N ILE A 22 7.06 -1.57 -3.70
CA ILE A 22 6.46 -1.38 -2.37
C ILE A 22 7.53 -1.08 -1.34
N SER A 23 8.66 -1.80 -1.36
CA SER A 23 9.74 -1.62 -0.37
C SER A 23 10.42 -0.27 -0.52
N GLU A 24 10.73 0.16 -1.75
CA GLU A 24 11.36 1.46 -2.02
C GLU A 24 10.44 2.63 -1.65
N ILE A 25 9.16 2.56 -2.05
CA ILE A 25 8.18 3.59 -1.70
C ILE A 25 7.95 3.64 -0.19
N ALA A 26 7.81 2.49 0.47
CA ALA A 26 7.62 2.43 1.92
C ALA A 26 8.83 2.99 2.68
N GLY A 27 10.05 2.68 2.23
CA GLY A 27 11.28 3.24 2.78
C GLY A 27 11.30 4.77 2.69
N GLY A 28 11.10 5.33 1.51
CA GLY A 28 11.10 6.80 1.30
C GLY A 28 9.98 7.52 2.05
N LEU A 29 8.79 6.92 2.16
CA LEU A 29 7.69 7.46 2.95
C LEU A 29 8.01 7.47 4.45
N GLY A 30 8.68 6.43 4.95
CA GLY A 30 9.19 6.36 6.32
C GLY A 30 10.18 7.49 6.61
N ASP A 31 11.12 7.75 5.71
CA ASP A 31 12.14 8.80 5.87
C ASP A 31 11.55 10.21 6.02
N ILE A 32 10.40 10.48 5.39
CA ILE A 32 9.71 11.77 5.52
C ILE A 32 8.65 11.81 6.63
N GLY A 33 8.49 10.71 7.38
CA GLY A 33 7.73 10.66 8.63
C GLY A 33 6.34 10.03 8.55
N TYR A 34 5.98 9.33 7.46
CA TYR A 34 4.74 8.56 7.43
C TYR A 34 4.84 7.32 8.32
N THR A 35 3.72 6.92 8.93
CA THR A 35 3.56 5.61 9.55
C THR A 35 2.95 4.64 8.55
N ILE A 36 3.58 3.47 8.37
CA ILE A 36 3.09 2.42 7.47
C ILE A 36 2.81 1.17 8.31
N PRO A 37 1.54 0.76 8.48
CA PRO A 37 1.22 -0.47 9.19
C PRO A 37 1.74 -1.71 8.44
N GLY A 38 1.90 -2.82 9.16
CA GLY A 38 2.11 -4.12 8.54
C GLY A 38 0.96 -4.47 7.58
N GLN A 39 1.29 -5.09 6.44
CA GLN A 39 0.31 -5.44 5.42
C GLN A 39 -0.55 -4.22 5.02
N ALA A 40 0.09 -3.10 4.68
CA ALA A 40 -0.56 -1.87 4.19
C ALA A 40 -0.37 -1.67 2.68
N TRP A 41 -0.27 -2.77 1.94
CA TRP A 41 -0.08 -2.73 0.49
C TRP A 41 -0.93 -3.77 -0.24
N THR A 42 -1.19 -3.50 -1.51
CA THR A 42 -1.78 -4.45 -2.45
C THR A 42 -1.10 -4.27 -3.80
N TYR A 43 -1.22 -5.25 -4.69
CA TYR A 43 -0.71 -5.10 -6.04
C TYR A 43 -1.53 -5.87 -7.06
N TRP A 44 -1.25 -5.63 -8.33
CA TRP A 44 -1.71 -6.43 -9.45
C TRP A 44 -0.53 -6.74 -10.37
N ASN A 45 -0.41 -8.01 -10.78
CA ASN A 45 0.46 -8.51 -11.85
C ASN A 45 -0.08 -9.82 -12.46
N ARG A 46 0.24 -10.09 -13.73
CA ARG A 46 -0.22 -11.25 -14.51
C ARG A 46 0.81 -11.87 -15.46
N GLY A 47 2.01 -11.32 -15.58
CA GLY A 47 3.02 -11.74 -16.54
C GLY A 47 3.15 -10.74 -17.71
N PRO A 48 3.88 -11.09 -18.77
CA PRO A 48 4.07 -10.20 -19.91
C PRO A 48 2.75 -9.87 -20.61
N GLY A 49 2.28 -8.62 -20.42
CA GLY A 49 1.02 -8.08 -20.93
C GLY A 49 -0.24 -8.83 -20.45
N PRO A 50 -1.43 -8.40 -20.88
CA PRO A 50 -1.85 -6.99 -20.98
C PRO A 50 -1.77 -6.29 -19.60
N SER A 51 -1.84 -4.97 -19.56
CA SER A 51 -1.82 -4.21 -18.30
C SER A 51 -3.14 -4.33 -17.52
N CYS A 52 -3.13 -3.93 -16.25
CA CYS A 52 -4.30 -4.02 -15.36
C CYS A 52 -5.58 -3.41 -15.96
N SER A 53 -5.48 -2.33 -16.75
CA SER A 53 -6.62 -1.67 -17.39
C SER A 53 -7.11 -2.33 -18.68
N GLU A 54 -6.37 -3.32 -19.18
CA GLU A 54 -6.60 -3.96 -20.48
C GLU A 54 -7.14 -5.40 -20.34
N THR A 55 -7.32 -5.88 -19.11
CA THR A 55 -7.86 -7.21 -18.80
C THR A 55 -8.64 -7.20 -17.50
N ASP A 56 -9.63 -8.09 -17.38
CA ASP A 56 -10.37 -8.34 -16.13
C ASP A 56 -9.67 -9.39 -15.24
N GLU A 57 -8.57 -9.99 -15.73
CA GLU A 57 -7.90 -11.06 -15.03
C GLU A 57 -7.14 -10.59 -13.78
N GLY A 58 -7.24 -11.34 -12.69
CA GLY A 58 -6.47 -11.09 -11.47
C GLY A 58 -6.95 -9.93 -10.61
N HIS A 59 -7.94 -9.14 -11.06
CA HIS A 59 -8.51 -8.04 -10.26
C HIS A 59 -9.12 -8.53 -8.96
N GLU A 60 -9.79 -9.67 -8.95
CA GLU A 60 -10.45 -10.20 -7.75
C GLU A 60 -9.47 -10.35 -6.57
N TRP A 61 -8.26 -10.84 -6.85
CA TRP A 61 -7.24 -10.99 -5.80
C TRP A 61 -6.76 -9.62 -5.30
N SER A 62 -6.46 -8.69 -6.20
CA SER A 62 -6.01 -7.34 -5.86
C SER A 62 -7.06 -6.55 -5.10
N GLU A 63 -8.33 -6.66 -5.47
CA GLU A 63 -9.46 -6.04 -4.80
C GLU A 63 -9.71 -6.66 -3.42
N LYS A 64 -9.71 -8.00 -3.33
CA LYS A 64 -9.91 -8.72 -2.07
C LYS A 64 -8.80 -8.38 -1.07
N THR A 65 -7.56 -8.41 -1.53
CA THR A 65 -6.39 -8.06 -0.72
C THR A 65 -6.46 -6.59 -0.36
N GLY A 66 -6.75 -5.70 -1.31
CA GLY A 66 -6.94 -4.26 -1.09
C GLY A 66 -7.99 -3.93 -0.04
N ARG A 67 -9.15 -4.59 -0.07
CA ARG A 67 -10.20 -4.43 0.95
C ARG A 67 -9.75 -4.94 2.33
N THR A 68 -9.04 -6.07 2.37
CA THR A 68 -8.57 -6.67 3.61
C THR A 68 -7.49 -5.80 4.27
N ILE A 69 -6.52 -5.34 3.48
CA ILE A 69 -5.37 -4.57 3.96
C ILE A 69 -5.73 -3.14 4.31
N ALA A 70 -6.80 -2.56 3.73
CA ALA A 70 -7.28 -1.22 4.09
C ALA A 70 -7.69 -1.08 5.57
N ALA A 71 -8.03 -2.19 6.25
CA ALA A 71 -8.33 -2.17 7.68
C ALA A 71 -7.13 -1.73 8.53
N ASN A 72 -5.90 -2.06 8.12
CA ASN A 72 -4.70 -1.76 8.91
C ASN A 72 -4.36 -0.26 8.92
N PRO A 73 -4.28 0.45 7.77
CA PRO A 73 -4.14 1.90 7.75
C PRO A 73 -5.25 2.62 8.51
N HIS A 74 -6.49 2.14 8.40
CA HIS A 74 -7.61 2.75 9.10
C HIS A 74 -7.49 2.64 10.63
N ALA A 75 -7.12 1.46 11.14
CA ALA A 75 -6.89 1.24 12.56
C ALA A 75 -5.75 2.12 13.10
N VAL A 76 -4.62 2.20 12.39
CA VAL A 76 -3.49 3.05 12.78
C VAL A 76 -3.84 4.53 12.72
N THR A 77 -4.62 4.95 11.71
CA THR A 77 -5.06 6.35 11.59
C THR A 77 -5.91 6.74 12.80
N SER A 78 -6.83 5.87 13.21
CA SER A 78 -7.67 6.09 14.39
C SER A 78 -6.81 6.20 15.67
N ALA A 79 -5.84 5.30 15.84
CA ALA A 79 -4.93 5.32 16.98
C ALA A 79 -4.05 6.59 17.04
N LEU A 80 -3.53 7.05 15.90
CA LEU A 80 -2.72 8.28 15.81
C LEU A 80 -3.55 9.55 15.99
N ALA A 81 -4.83 9.53 15.60
CA ALA A 81 -5.75 10.62 15.87
C ALA A 81 -6.05 10.77 17.38
N GLU A 82 -6.16 9.65 18.10
CA GLU A 82 -6.36 9.64 19.56
C GLU A 82 -5.09 10.00 20.33
N ARG A 83 -3.93 9.49 19.89
CA ARG A 83 -2.64 9.66 20.56
C ARG A 83 -1.53 9.95 19.53
N PRO A 84 -1.39 11.20 19.10
CA PRO A 84 -0.38 11.56 18.11
C PRO A 84 1.03 11.37 18.67
N ILE A 85 1.97 11.06 17.77
CA ILE A 85 3.42 11.17 18.01
C ILE A 85 3.71 12.62 18.41
N PRO A 86 4.39 12.85 19.56
CA PRO A 86 4.78 14.18 20.00
C PRO A 86 5.64 14.91 18.96
N ALA A 87 5.48 16.23 18.87
CA ALA A 87 6.30 17.10 18.04
C ALA A 87 7.71 17.29 18.62
#